data_AF-A0A9W7AN24-F1
#
_entry.id   AF-A0A9W7AN24-F1
#
_cell.length_a   1.000
_cell.length_b   1.000
_cell.length_c   1.000
_cell.angle_alpha   90.00
_cell.angle_beta   90.00
_cell.angle_gamma   90.00
#
_symmetry.space_group_name_H-M   'P 1'
#
loop_
_entity.id
_entity.type
_entity.pdbx_description
1 polymer ?
#
loop_
_entity_poly.entity_id
_entity_poly.type
_entity_poly.pdbx_seq_one_letter_code
_entity_poly.pdbx_strand_id
1 'polypeptide(L)'
;MVRFTILAITALTIGISDAAQTSCASDEVQHRYPRPEISLDTQQKSSWAWNLSQDIYQEYVATYAHVNEARVDWRPIITTATSAILDNALSTTDLSTVEDVVSYISSQMWHTETTGLVNNVTFKSSQTPLICDPMSTLIYGYASCTGVSILFADALKYVGIAARMCDTPT
;
A
#
# COMPACT_ATOMS: atom_id res chain seq x y z
N MET A 1 -1.90 -23.27 -3.87
CA MET A 1 -1.00 -22.11 -4.07
C MET A 1 -1.69 -21.18 -5.05
N VAL A 2 -2.37 -20.15 -4.54
CA VAL A 2 -3.17 -19.23 -5.37
C VAL A 2 -2.22 -18.20 -5.97
N ARG A 3 -2.11 -18.17 -7.31
CA ARG A 3 -1.36 -17.14 -8.03
C ARG A 3 -2.21 -15.87 -8.09
N PHE A 4 -1.79 -14.83 -7.38
CA PHE A 4 -2.32 -13.47 -7.56
C PHE A 4 -1.51 -12.80 -8.67
N THR A 5 -2.15 -12.43 -9.77
CA THR A 5 -1.54 -11.65 -10.85
C THR A 5 -1.78 -10.18 -10.55
N ILE A 6 -0.75 -9.47 -10.09
CA ILE A 6 -0.77 -8.01 -9.93
C ILE A 6 -0.21 -7.38 -11.21
N LEU A 7 -1.00 -6.50 -11.83
CA LEU A 7 -0.61 -5.75 -13.02
C LEU A 7 0.19 -4.51 -12.58
N ALA A 8 1.52 -4.56 -12.71
CA ALA A 8 2.37 -3.38 -12.56
C ALA A 8 2.35 -2.58 -13.88
N ILE A 9 1.90 -1.33 -13.85
CA ILE A 9 1.84 -0.45 -15.02
C ILE A 9 3.09 0.43 -15.03
N THR A 10 3.98 0.23 -16.01
CA THR A 10 5.11 1.11 -16.32
C THR A 10 4.61 2.28 -17.17
N ALA A 11 4.63 3.50 -16.62
CA ALA A 11 4.20 4.71 -17.33
C ALA A 11 5.40 5.54 -17.82
N LEU A 12 5.40 5.83 -19.12
CA LEU A 12 6.37 6.65 -19.84
C LEU A 12 6.08 8.15 -19.61
N THR A 13 7.14 8.95 -19.46
CA THR A 13 7.13 10.36 -19.02
C THR A 13 6.73 11.37 -20.10
N ILE A 14 5.84 12.31 -19.76
CA ILE A 14 5.81 13.68 -20.31
C ILE A 14 5.46 14.62 -19.16
N GLY A 15 6.35 15.57 -18.85
CA GLY A 15 6.18 16.54 -17.76
C GLY A 15 5.32 17.74 -18.14
N ILE A 16 4.86 18.49 -17.14
CA ILE A 16 4.76 19.96 -17.09
C ILE A 16 4.58 20.37 -15.61
N SER A 17 5.30 21.43 -15.24
CA SER A 17 5.33 22.17 -13.98
C SER A 17 4.09 23.05 -13.76
N ASP A 18 3.61 23.22 -12.51
CA ASP A 18 3.44 24.56 -11.91
C ASP A 18 3.09 24.53 -10.41
N ALA A 19 3.62 25.51 -9.66
CA ALA A 19 3.73 25.51 -8.20
C ALA A 19 2.75 26.49 -7.50
N ALA A 20 1.52 26.65 -7.98
CA ALA A 20 0.60 27.70 -7.50
C ALA A 20 -0.70 27.22 -6.84
N GLN A 21 -0.89 25.92 -6.59
CA GLN A 21 -2.20 25.34 -6.19
C GLN A 21 -2.28 24.81 -4.75
N THR A 22 -1.37 25.21 -3.86
CA THR A 22 -1.15 24.51 -2.59
C THR A 22 -1.95 25.00 -1.39
N SER A 23 -2.66 26.15 -1.45
CA SER A 23 -3.34 26.71 -0.26
C SER A 23 -4.85 26.49 -0.18
N CYS A 24 -5.54 26.27 -1.31
CA CYS A 24 -6.98 25.96 -1.32
C CYS A 24 -7.25 24.45 -1.42
N ALA A 25 -6.26 23.66 -1.85
CA ALA A 25 -6.38 22.21 -1.93
C ALA A 25 -6.11 21.52 -0.57
N SER A 26 -5.42 22.18 0.37
CA SER A 26 -4.98 21.54 1.62
C SER A 26 -6.13 21.10 2.51
N ASP A 27 -7.23 21.85 2.56
CA ASP A 27 -8.33 21.59 3.49
C ASP A 27 -9.28 20.49 2.95
N GLU A 28 -9.54 20.46 1.64
CA GLU A 28 -10.25 19.34 0.99
C GLU A 28 -9.42 18.06 0.99
N VAL A 29 -8.10 18.16 0.76
CA VAL A 29 -7.18 17.02 0.78
C VAL A 29 -7.05 16.47 2.20
N GLN A 30 -7.02 17.29 3.25
CA GLN A 30 -7.01 16.81 4.63
C GLN A 30 -8.32 16.09 5.02
N HIS A 31 -9.48 16.58 4.57
CA HIS A 31 -10.76 15.91 4.82
C HIS A 31 -10.90 14.58 4.04
N ARG A 32 -10.32 14.51 2.83
CA ARG A 32 -10.39 13.34 1.94
C ARG A 32 -9.31 12.28 2.24
N TYR A 33 -8.15 12.71 2.73
CA TYR A 33 -6.97 11.87 2.98
C TYR A 33 -6.35 12.20 4.34
N PRO A 34 -6.69 11.46 5.40
CA PRO A 34 -5.89 11.49 6.62
C PRO A 34 -4.41 11.19 6.31
N ARG A 35 -3.55 12.19 6.57
CA ARG A 35 -2.09 12.19 6.44
C ARG A 35 -1.52 12.12 5.01
N PRO A 36 -1.66 13.19 4.20
CA PRO A 36 -0.96 13.28 2.91
C PRO A 36 0.56 13.29 3.07
N GLU A 37 1.09 13.68 4.25
CA GLU A 37 2.54 13.72 4.49
C GLU A 37 3.22 12.34 4.36
N ILE A 38 2.53 11.25 4.74
CA ILE A 38 3.09 9.89 4.64
C ILE A 38 3.30 9.51 3.18
N SER A 39 2.30 9.80 2.34
CA SER A 39 2.42 9.52 0.91
C SER A 39 3.55 10.35 0.28
N LEU A 40 3.67 11.64 0.60
CA LEU A 40 4.76 12.46 0.06
C LEU A 40 6.14 11.97 0.51
N ASP A 41 6.27 11.57 1.77
CA ASP A 41 7.51 10.99 2.31
C ASP A 41 7.89 9.68 1.60
N THR A 42 6.93 8.78 1.38
CA THR A 42 7.14 7.55 0.60
C THR A 42 7.61 7.86 -0.83
N GLN A 43 7.03 8.88 -1.48
CA GLN A 43 7.42 9.26 -2.86
C GLN A 43 8.89 9.70 -2.93
N GLN A 44 9.37 10.41 -1.91
CA GLN A 44 10.74 10.92 -1.85
C GLN A 44 11.76 9.82 -1.50
N LYS A 45 11.36 8.82 -0.72
CA LYS A 45 12.25 7.73 -0.27
C LYS A 45 12.44 6.64 -1.31
N SER A 46 11.42 6.34 -2.10
CA SER A 46 11.44 5.21 -3.03
C SER A 46 11.76 5.64 -4.45
N SER A 47 12.83 5.08 -5.03
CA SER A 47 13.28 5.40 -6.40
C SER A 47 12.23 5.08 -7.47
N TRP A 48 11.48 3.99 -7.31
CA TRP A 48 10.38 3.62 -8.21
C TRP A 48 9.17 4.55 -8.09
N ALA A 49 8.90 5.08 -6.89
CA ALA A 49 7.79 5.99 -6.67
C ALA A 49 8.07 7.37 -7.28
N TRP A 50 9.32 7.82 -7.20
CA TRP A 50 9.77 9.08 -7.80
C TRP A 50 9.61 9.13 -9.33
N ASN A 51 9.72 7.98 -10.00
CA ASN A 51 9.62 7.90 -11.45
C ASN A 51 8.16 7.87 -11.97
N LEU A 52 7.16 7.80 -11.09
CA LEU A 52 5.75 7.79 -11.49
C LEU A 52 5.28 9.20 -11.87
N SER A 53 4.43 9.31 -12.89
CA SER A 53 3.71 10.55 -13.18
C SER A 53 2.81 10.93 -12.01
N GLN A 54 2.63 12.23 -11.77
CA GLN A 54 1.84 12.73 -10.65
C GLN A 54 0.41 12.17 -10.61
N ASP A 55 -0.25 12.03 -11.76
CA ASP A 55 -1.63 11.51 -11.85
C ASP A 55 -1.71 10.05 -11.37
N ILE A 56 -0.80 9.19 -11.86
CA ILE A 56 -0.70 7.79 -11.42
C ILE A 56 -0.37 7.72 -9.93
N TYR A 57 0.52 8.58 -9.44
CA TYR A 57 0.86 8.61 -8.03
C TYR A 57 -0.36 8.93 -7.15
N GLN A 58 -1.10 9.97 -7.53
CA GLN A 58 -2.28 10.41 -6.79
C GLN A 58 -3.42 9.40 -6.82
N GLU A 59 -3.60 8.69 -7.94
CA GLU A 59 -4.67 7.71 -8.12
C GLU A 59 -4.35 6.33 -7.54
N TYR A 60 -3.10 5.88 -7.62
CA TYR A 60 -2.74 4.50 -7.25
C TYR A 60 -1.93 4.38 -5.96
N VAL A 61 -1.30 5.46 -5.48
CA VAL A 61 -0.47 5.43 -4.27
C VAL A 61 -1.05 6.31 -3.17
N ALA A 62 -1.37 7.58 -3.48
CA ALA A 62 -1.86 8.54 -2.49
C ALA A 62 -3.33 8.33 -2.09
N THR A 63 -4.03 7.36 -2.67
CA THR A 63 -5.44 7.11 -2.36
C THR A 63 -5.64 6.74 -0.91
N TYR A 64 -6.74 7.22 -0.32
CA TYR A 64 -7.04 6.93 1.07
C TYR A 64 -7.39 5.46 1.26
N ALA A 65 -8.43 4.98 0.57
CA ALA A 65 -8.96 3.64 0.73
C ALA A 65 -9.13 2.97 -0.64
N HIS A 66 -9.05 1.65 -0.66
CA HIS A 66 -9.41 0.81 -1.79
C HIS A 66 -10.91 0.54 -1.86
N VAL A 67 -11.55 0.30 -0.71
CA VAL A 67 -12.96 -0.13 -0.64
C VAL A 67 -13.73 0.58 0.49
N ASN A 68 -14.74 -0.08 1.08
CA ASN A 68 -15.58 0.42 2.17
C ASN A 68 -14.87 0.42 3.54
N GLU A 69 -13.62 0.89 3.57
CA GLU A 69 -12.79 0.92 4.77
C GLU A 69 -13.30 1.94 5.79
N ALA A 70 -13.27 1.56 7.07
CA ALA A 70 -13.47 2.52 8.14
C ALA A 70 -12.38 3.62 8.09
N ARG A 71 -12.78 4.87 8.34
CA ARG A 71 -11.89 6.04 8.32
C ARG A 71 -11.06 6.13 9.60
N VAL A 72 -10.20 5.13 9.82
CA VAL A 72 -9.32 5.00 10.99
C VAL A 72 -7.87 5.27 10.59
N ASP A 73 -7.07 5.83 11.50
CA ASP A 73 -5.67 6.19 11.26
C ASP A 73 -4.72 5.01 11.47
N TRP A 74 -4.84 4.00 10.60
CA TRP A 74 -4.01 2.78 10.63
C TRP A 74 -2.72 2.89 9.80
N ARG A 75 -2.55 3.98 9.05
CA ARG A 75 -1.44 4.19 8.11
C ARG A 75 -0.07 4.17 8.78
N PRO A 76 0.13 4.82 9.94
CA PRO A 76 1.44 4.81 10.59
C PRO A 76 1.87 3.40 10.96
N ILE A 77 0.93 2.53 11.35
CA ILE A 77 1.20 1.14 11.71
C ILE A 77 1.68 0.37 10.48
N ILE A 78 0.94 0.43 9.39
CA ILE A 78 1.30 -0.29 8.16
C ILE A 78 2.59 0.25 7.57
N THR A 79 2.73 1.58 7.49
CA THR A 79 3.95 2.24 6.98
C THR A 79 5.18 1.81 7.78
N THR A 80 5.10 1.82 9.12
CA THR A 80 6.21 1.42 9.98
C THR A 80 6.58 -0.05 9.75
N ALA A 81 5.57 -0.93 9.70
CA ALA A 81 5.79 -2.35 9.43
C ALA A 81 6.43 -2.58 8.06
N THR A 82 5.92 -1.95 7.00
CA THR A 82 6.43 -2.13 5.64
C THR A 82 7.80 -1.51 5.42
N SER A 83 8.08 -0.36 6.02
CA SER A 83 9.41 0.26 5.96
C SER A 83 10.45 -0.61 6.64
N ALA A 84 10.12 -1.24 7.78
CA ALA A 84 11.03 -2.17 8.44
C ALA A 84 11.36 -3.40 7.56
N ILE A 85 10.34 -3.95 6.87
CA ILE A 85 10.55 -5.04 5.90
C ILE A 85 11.48 -4.57 4.77
N LEU A 86 11.23 -3.38 4.22
CA LEU A 86 11.99 -2.85 3.09
C LEU A 86 13.44 -2.52 3.46
N ASP A 87 13.68 -1.89 4.60
CA ASP A 87 15.02 -1.56 5.09
C ASP A 87 15.85 -2.84 5.33
N ASN A 88 15.21 -3.89 5.84
CA ASN A 88 15.83 -5.21 5.97
C ASN A 88 16.13 -5.83 4.59
N ALA A 89 15.23 -5.66 3.63
CA ALA A 89 15.43 -6.17 2.28
C ALA A 89 16.61 -5.48 1.57
N LEU A 90 16.66 -4.15 1.60
CA LEU A 90 17.70 -3.33 0.97
C LEU A 90 19.09 -3.55 1.58
N SER A 91 19.17 -4.01 2.83
CA SER A 91 20.43 -4.35 3.49
C SER A 91 20.92 -5.78 3.23
N THR A 92 20.03 -6.68 2.79
CA THR A 92 20.32 -8.12 2.63
C THR A 92 20.34 -8.59 1.18
N THR A 93 19.58 -7.93 0.30
CA THR A 93 19.30 -8.38 -1.06
C THR A 93 19.34 -7.20 -2.03
N ASP A 94 19.87 -7.42 -3.23
CA ASP A 94 19.80 -6.44 -4.32
C ASP A 94 18.39 -6.41 -4.91
N LEU A 95 17.57 -5.45 -4.47
CA LEU A 95 16.24 -5.18 -5.02
C LEU A 95 16.34 -4.10 -6.10
N SER A 96 16.39 -4.53 -7.36
CA SER A 96 16.55 -3.61 -8.51
C SER A 96 15.25 -3.32 -9.25
N THR A 97 14.29 -4.25 -9.21
CA THR A 97 13.01 -4.13 -9.91
C THR A 97 11.83 -4.04 -8.94
N VAL A 98 10.71 -3.49 -9.42
CA VAL A 98 9.48 -3.39 -8.61
C VAL A 98 8.96 -4.79 -8.27
N GLU A 99 9.10 -5.74 -9.19
CA GLU A 99 8.70 -7.13 -9.05
C GLU A 99 9.45 -7.82 -7.90
N ASP A 100 10.75 -7.56 -7.76
CA ASP A 100 11.56 -8.10 -6.66
C ASP A 100 11.05 -7.58 -5.31
N VAL A 101 10.77 -6.27 -5.24
CA VAL A 101 10.24 -5.62 -4.02
C VAL A 101 8.87 -6.22 -3.66
N VAL A 102 7.96 -6.34 -4.63
CA VAL A 102 6.62 -6.93 -4.42
C VAL A 102 6.74 -8.37 -3.93
N SER A 103 7.60 -9.17 -4.56
CA SER A 103 7.82 -10.57 -4.19
C SER A 103 8.38 -10.69 -2.77
N TYR A 104 9.34 -9.83 -2.42
CA TYR A 104 9.94 -9.80 -1.08
C TYR A 104 8.89 -9.46 -0.02
N ILE A 105 8.16 -8.36 -0.19
CA ILE A 105 7.09 -7.95 0.74
C ILE A 105 6.04 -9.05 0.86
N SER A 106 5.61 -9.65 -0.25
CA SER A 106 4.65 -10.75 -0.24
C SER A 106 5.12 -11.97 0.54
N SER A 107 6.44 -12.21 0.64
CA SER A 107 6.99 -13.33 1.41
C SER A 107 7.08 -13.03 2.90
N GLN A 108 7.31 -11.76 3.27
CA GLN A 108 7.65 -11.37 4.63
C GLN A 108 6.48 -10.81 5.43
N MET A 109 5.52 -10.16 4.78
CA MET A 109 4.48 -9.36 5.44
C MET A 109 3.55 -10.18 6.36
N TRP A 110 3.43 -11.48 6.13
CA TRP A 110 2.50 -12.34 6.87
C TRP A 110 3.00 -12.78 8.25
N HIS A 111 4.26 -12.48 8.56
CA HIS A 111 4.94 -12.90 9.78
C HIS A 111 5.10 -11.74 10.76
N THR A 112 4.67 -11.92 12.01
CA THR A 112 4.79 -10.93 13.09
C THR A 112 6.23 -10.61 13.43
N GLU A 113 7.12 -11.60 13.32
CA GLU A 113 8.56 -11.45 13.56
C GLU A 113 9.18 -10.39 12.66
N THR A 114 8.70 -10.29 11.41
CA THR A 114 9.23 -9.34 10.42
C THR A 114 8.52 -7.99 10.48
N THR A 115 7.25 -7.97 10.89
CA THR A 115 6.39 -6.78 10.78
C THR A 115 6.14 -6.06 12.10
N GLY A 116 6.43 -6.70 13.24
CA GLY A 116 6.08 -6.18 14.58
C GLY A 116 4.57 -6.09 14.83
N LEU A 117 3.76 -6.72 13.97
CA LEU A 117 2.30 -6.69 14.04
C LEU A 117 1.76 -7.60 15.15
N VAL A 118 0.49 -7.39 15.50
CA VAL A 118 -0.16 -8.06 16.65
C VAL A 118 -0.28 -9.58 16.44
N ASN A 119 -0.62 -10.04 15.23
CA ASN A 119 -0.88 -11.44 14.91
C ASN A 119 -0.34 -11.82 13.53
N ASN A 120 0.03 -13.11 13.37
CA ASN A 120 0.34 -13.67 12.05
C ASN A 120 -0.95 -13.71 11.25
N VAL A 121 -0.92 -13.23 10.01
CA VAL A 121 -2.10 -13.17 9.15
C VAL A 121 -2.19 -14.45 8.32
N THR A 122 -3.28 -15.21 8.52
CA THR A 122 -3.53 -16.46 7.79
C THR A 122 -4.77 -16.34 6.90
N PHE A 123 -4.70 -16.87 5.68
CA PHE A 123 -5.88 -16.92 4.80
C PHE A 123 -6.95 -17.89 5.35
N LYS A 124 -8.19 -17.42 5.43
CA LYS A 124 -9.36 -18.23 5.78
C LYS A 124 -10.53 -17.88 4.87
N SER A 125 -10.95 -18.83 4.04
CA SER A 125 -12.06 -18.63 3.11
C SER A 125 -13.37 -18.28 3.84
N SER A 126 -14.23 -17.51 3.17
CA SER A 126 -15.57 -17.13 3.65
C SER A 126 -15.60 -16.34 4.97
N GLN A 127 -14.47 -15.72 5.34
CA GLN A 127 -14.34 -14.81 6.48
C GLN A 127 -14.10 -13.40 5.98
N THR A 128 -15.06 -12.86 5.23
CA THR A 128 -15.00 -11.45 4.80
C THR A 128 -15.51 -10.59 5.95
N PRO A 129 -14.66 -9.71 6.52
CA PRO A 129 -15.12 -8.77 7.53
C PRO A 129 -16.24 -7.89 6.97
N LEU A 130 -17.19 -7.50 7.82
CA LEU A 130 -18.28 -6.61 7.40
C LEU A 130 -17.73 -5.24 6.94
N ILE A 131 -16.67 -4.79 7.60
CA ILE A 131 -15.90 -3.60 7.26
C ILE A 131 -14.60 -4.09 6.67
N CYS A 132 -14.35 -3.80 5.39
CA CYS A 132 -13.16 -4.30 4.71
C CYS A 132 -11.98 -3.35 4.98
N ASP A 133 -11.50 -3.28 6.23
CA ASP A 133 -10.34 -2.48 6.63
C ASP A 133 -9.10 -3.34 6.93
N PRO A 134 -7.88 -2.83 6.67
CA PRO A 134 -6.66 -3.60 6.89
C PRO A 134 -6.42 -3.87 8.39
N MET A 135 -6.90 -3.01 9.30
CA MET A 135 -6.76 -3.25 10.74
C MET A 135 -7.55 -4.45 11.22
N SER A 136 -8.76 -4.68 10.71
CA SER A 136 -9.50 -5.90 11.03
C SER A 136 -8.69 -7.15 10.71
N THR A 137 -8.07 -7.21 9.52
CA THR A 137 -7.20 -8.34 9.14
C THR A 137 -6.04 -8.52 10.14
N LEU A 138 -5.42 -7.43 10.56
CA LEU A 138 -4.30 -7.44 11.52
C LEU A 138 -4.71 -7.86 12.93
N ILE A 139 -5.85 -7.36 13.41
CA ILE A 139 -6.36 -7.65 14.75
C ILE A 139 -6.84 -9.10 14.84
N TYR A 140 -7.57 -9.59 13.84
CA TYR A 140 -8.06 -10.97 13.84
C TYR A 140 -6.97 -11.99 13.54
N GLY A 141 -5.90 -11.62 12.82
CA GLY A 141 -4.86 -12.55 12.38
C GLY A 141 -5.33 -13.51 11.29
N TYR A 142 -6.49 -13.27 10.68
CA TYR A 142 -6.96 -14.00 9.52
C TYR A 142 -7.97 -13.19 8.72
N ALA A 143 -8.07 -13.46 7.42
CA ALA A 143 -9.10 -12.89 6.56
C ALA A 143 -9.36 -13.74 5.31
N SER A 144 -10.48 -13.45 4.63
CA SER A 144 -10.76 -13.94 3.28
C SER A 144 -9.82 -13.32 2.24
N CYS A 145 -10.01 -13.70 0.97
CA CYS A 145 -9.22 -13.14 -0.14
C CYS A 145 -9.31 -11.62 -0.17
N THR A 146 -10.49 -11.06 0.06
CA THR A 146 -10.71 -9.60 0.11
C THR A 146 -9.84 -8.95 1.19
N GLY A 147 -9.90 -9.42 2.45
CA GLY A 147 -9.15 -8.78 3.54
C GLY A 147 -7.63 -8.93 3.43
N VAL A 148 -7.15 -10.05 2.90
CA VAL A 148 -5.72 -10.26 2.60
C VAL A 148 -5.27 -9.36 1.45
N SER A 149 -6.08 -9.24 0.39
CA SER A 149 -5.77 -8.38 -0.76
C SER A 149 -5.75 -6.90 -0.40
N ILE A 150 -6.63 -6.43 0.48
CA ILE A 150 -6.63 -5.03 0.97
C ILE A 150 -5.35 -4.74 1.72
N LEU A 151 -5.03 -5.56 2.72
CA LEU A 151 -3.83 -5.38 3.54
C LEU A 151 -2.57 -5.38 2.67
N PHE A 152 -2.49 -6.29 1.70
CA PHE A 152 -1.35 -6.36 0.79
C PHE A 152 -1.26 -5.14 -0.14
N ALA A 153 -2.37 -4.73 -0.76
CA ALA A 153 -2.40 -3.56 -1.63
C ALA A 153 -2.05 -2.28 -0.86
N ASP A 154 -2.54 -2.13 0.37
CA ASP A 154 -2.20 -1.01 1.24
C ASP A 154 -0.70 -0.99 1.55
N ALA A 155 -0.10 -2.13 1.89
CA ALA A 155 1.34 -2.20 2.13
C ALA A 155 2.19 -1.79 0.92
N LEU A 156 1.82 -2.23 -0.28
CA LEU A 156 2.53 -1.84 -1.51
C LEU A 156 2.50 -0.32 -1.70
N LYS A 157 1.37 0.33 -1.38
CA LYS A 157 1.24 1.79 -1.48
C LYS A 157 2.16 2.54 -0.52
N TYR A 158 2.32 2.08 0.73
CA TYR A 158 3.23 2.74 1.68
C TYR A 158 4.71 2.54 1.35
N VAL A 159 5.02 1.58 0.47
CA VAL A 159 6.35 1.40 -0.13
C VAL A 159 6.49 2.19 -1.45
N GLY A 160 5.41 2.81 -1.93
CA GLY A 160 5.41 3.66 -3.13
C GLY A 160 5.16 2.91 -4.43
N ILE A 161 4.63 1.69 -4.34
CA ILE A 161 4.27 0.86 -5.50
C ILE A 161 2.81 1.16 -5.85
N ALA A 162 2.57 1.55 -7.10
CA ALA A 162 1.22 1.76 -7.61
C ALA A 162 0.46 0.43 -7.63
N ALA A 163 -0.51 0.28 -6.73
CA ALA A 163 -1.31 -0.92 -6.58
C ALA A 163 -2.78 -0.54 -6.33
N ARG A 164 -3.70 -1.36 -6.86
CA ARG A 164 -5.12 -1.26 -6.53
C ARG A 164 -5.74 -2.64 -6.47
N MET A 165 -6.81 -2.76 -5.70
CA MET A 165 -7.65 -3.94 -5.78
C MET A 165 -8.44 -3.95 -7.09
N CYS A 166 -8.53 -5.14 -7.69
CA CYS A 166 -9.38 -5.39 -8.85
C CYS A 166 -10.32 -6.53 -8.48
N ASP A 167 -11.61 -6.30 -8.63
CA ASP A 167 -12.61 -7.36 -8.48
C ASP A 167 -13.02 -7.86 -9.87
N THR A 168 -13.35 -9.15 -9.96
CA THR A 168 -13.87 -9.74 -11.19
C THR A 168 -15.39 -9.73 -11.13
N PRO A 169 -16.09 -9.03 -12.05
CA PRO A 169 -17.54 -9.14 -12.12
C PRO A 169 -17.92 -10.59 -12.39
N THR A 170 -18.82 -11.14 -11.59
CA THR A 170 -19.38 -12.49 -11.73
C THR A 170 -20.73 -12.45 -12.41
#